data_AF-A0AAN9VA10-F1
#
_entry.id   AF-A0AAN9VA10-F1
#
_cell.length_a   1.000
_cell.length_b   1.000
_cell.length_c   1.000
_cell.angle_alpha   90.00
_cell.angle_beta   90.00
_cell.angle_gamma   90.00
#
_symmetry.space_group_name_H-M   'P 1'
#
loop_
_entity.id
_entity.type
_entity.pdbx_description
1 polymer ?
#
loop_
_entity_poly.entity_id
_entity_poly.type
_entity_poly.pdbx_seq_one_letter_code
_entity_poly.pdbx_strand_id
1 'polypeptide(L)'
;MGCYLQEYRARIGAWAARFSSCGTPAPSASLSENGAAAGAAALCATTIAVLLLIGGVEPNPGPEVEVNAIRILCSGCNNNLKSGKQCELCGLWYHASCGKNGDMDNGKWFCSKCKESRVRQLEEKQKAALLQIQELELKRISGGETWSCYSRRRRTANCTGANCEKPILVIGVSIVRHVGNVNKHMDVVCLPGIRPEQLRRYVENRDVGTPDTVIVHVDTNDLRRRNPDFIMGDMGDLVTKAQEKFPEAKTYISGILRRRGIPWRRVDVVNRMYEWVAQRRNVFFVDQYSWLQDGDFGRDRLHLNRSGSTKLGGLFSRIGGPKLPATSS
;
A
#
# COMPACT_ATOMS: atom_id res chain seq x y z
N MET A 1 7.28 9.02 23.21
CA MET A 1 7.00 10.36 22.64
C MET A 1 8.17 10.94 21.83
N GLY A 2 8.99 10.13 21.14
CA GLY A 2 10.22 10.60 20.47
C GLY A 2 10.13 10.89 18.96
N CYS A 3 8.99 10.63 18.31
CA CYS A 3 8.90 10.72 16.84
C CYS A 3 8.55 12.12 16.31
N TYR A 4 8.10 13.05 17.17
CA TYR A 4 7.59 14.35 16.73
C TYR A 4 8.70 15.36 16.37
N LEU A 5 9.90 15.21 16.94
CA LEU A 5 11.03 16.14 16.74
C LEU A 5 11.75 15.95 15.40
N GLN A 6 11.79 14.73 14.85
CA GLN A 6 12.42 14.47 13.55
C GLN A 6 11.57 14.99 12.38
N GLU A 7 10.24 14.86 12.46
CA GLU A 7 9.33 15.44 11.46
C GLU A 7 9.32 16.98 11.50
N TYR A 8 9.51 17.58 12.68
CA TYR A 8 9.63 19.03 12.82
C TYR A 8 10.92 19.57 12.16
N ARG A 9 12.06 18.90 12.36
CA ARG A 9 13.34 19.27 11.72
C ARG A 9 13.30 19.15 10.19
N ALA A 10 12.68 18.09 9.67
CA ALA A 10 12.52 17.90 8.22
C ALA A 10 11.64 19.00 7.57
N ARG A 11 10.62 19.47 8.30
CA ARG A 11 9.71 20.53 7.83
C ARG A 11 10.35 21.92 7.84
N ILE A 12 11.18 22.25 8.84
CA ILE A 12 11.90 23.53 8.88
C ILE A 12 12.96 23.61 7.76
N GLY A 13 13.70 22.52 7.51
CA GLY A 13 14.69 22.47 6.42
C GLY A 13 14.08 22.71 5.04
N ALA A 14 12.87 22.20 4.80
CA ALA A 14 12.14 22.41 3.55
C ALA A 14 11.55 23.83 3.42
N TRP A 15 11.34 24.54 4.53
CA TRP A 15 10.83 25.91 4.53
C TRP A 15 11.95 26.92 4.23
N ALA A 16 13.15 26.73 4.78
CA ALA A 16 14.32 27.58 4.52
C ALA A 16 14.75 27.57 3.05
N ALA A 17 14.67 26.42 2.37
CA ALA A 17 15.02 26.29 0.95
C ALA A 17 14.09 27.08 0.00
N ARG A 18 12.91 27.50 0.44
CA ARG A 18 11.95 28.25 -0.39
C ARG A 18 12.18 29.76 -0.42
N PHE A 19 13.01 30.30 0.48
CA PHE A 19 13.33 31.73 0.50
C PHE A 19 14.64 32.07 -0.24
N SER A 20 15.42 31.07 -0.67
CA SER A 20 16.71 31.30 -1.33
C SER A 20 16.65 31.51 -2.84
N SER A 21 15.45 31.48 -3.45
CA SER A 21 15.29 31.62 -4.91
C SER A 21 14.16 32.58 -5.27
N CYS A 22 14.42 33.88 -5.15
CA CYS A 22 13.72 34.94 -5.89
C CYS A 22 14.71 36.06 -6.18
N GLY A 23 15.64 35.81 -7.11
CA GLY A 23 16.34 36.86 -7.83
C GLY A 23 15.51 37.24 -9.06
N THR A 24 14.89 38.41 -9.03
CA THR A 24 14.41 39.10 -10.24
C THR A 24 15.20 40.39 -10.42
N PRO A 25 15.48 40.81 -11.67
CA PRO A 25 16.31 41.97 -11.95
C PRO A 25 15.51 43.26 -11.80
N ALA A 26 16.14 44.27 -11.21
CA ALA A 26 15.57 45.59 -10.97
C ALA A 26 15.44 46.43 -12.26
N PRO A 27 14.44 47.31 -12.34
CA PRO A 27 14.55 48.59 -13.01
C PRO A 27 14.66 49.75 -12.01
N SER A 28 15.46 50.73 -12.42
CA SER A 28 15.79 52.00 -11.76
C SER A 28 14.59 52.83 -11.30
N ALA A 29 14.64 53.35 -10.07
CA ALA A 29 14.19 54.69 -9.71
C ALA A 29 14.70 55.09 -8.33
N SER A 30 15.00 56.37 -8.20
CA SER A 30 15.67 57.06 -7.10
C SER A 30 14.78 57.43 -5.91
N LEU A 31 15.46 57.63 -4.77
CA LEU A 31 15.17 58.50 -3.62
C LEU A 31 14.35 57.95 -2.44
N SER A 32 15.04 58.00 -1.28
CA SER A 32 14.56 58.20 0.08
C SER A 32 13.84 57.04 0.78
N GLU A 33 14.60 56.13 1.41
CA GLU A 33 14.07 55.29 2.52
C GLU A 33 15.20 54.72 3.41
N ASN A 34 15.92 55.59 4.13
CA ASN A 34 16.98 55.16 5.06
C ASN A 34 16.47 54.72 6.46
N GLY A 35 15.16 54.54 6.65
CA GLY A 35 14.56 54.16 7.94
C GLY A 35 14.07 52.70 8.04
N ALA A 36 13.65 52.09 6.94
CA ALA A 36 12.96 50.80 6.96
C ALA A 36 13.92 49.58 6.89
N ALA A 37 15.07 49.72 6.24
CA ALA A 37 16.01 48.62 6.04
C ALA A 37 16.76 48.19 7.33
N ALA A 38 16.99 49.12 8.26
CA ALA A 38 17.67 48.84 9.52
C ALA A 38 16.81 48.00 10.48
N GLY A 39 15.49 48.21 10.49
CA GLY A 39 14.55 47.45 11.32
C GLY A 39 14.41 45.99 10.89
N ALA A 40 14.38 45.73 9.58
CA ALA A 40 14.29 44.37 9.04
C ALA A 40 15.56 43.54 9.30
N ALA A 41 16.74 44.16 9.18
CA ALA A 41 18.02 43.49 9.48
C ALA A 41 18.17 43.14 10.97
N ALA A 42 17.74 44.04 11.87
CA ALA A 42 17.79 43.83 13.31
C ALA A 42 16.87 42.68 13.77
N LEU A 43 15.68 42.56 13.18
CA LEU A 43 14.72 41.48 13.47
C LEU A 43 15.18 40.12 12.93
N CYS A 44 15.86 40.09 11.77
CA CYS A 44 16.46 38.86 11.25
C CYS A 44 17.61 38.36 12.15
N ALA A 45 18.48 39.25 12.62
CA ALA A 45 19.60 38.87 13.47
C ALA A 45 19.13 38.34 14.84
N THR A 46 18.13 38.96 15.46
CA THR A 46 17.54 38.47 16.72
C THR A 46 16.82 37.14 16.54
N THR A 47 16.08 36.95 15.44
CA THR A 47 15.41 35.67 15.16
C THR A 47 16.42 34.54 14.97
N ILE A 48 17.54 34.79 14.27
CA ILE A 48 18.62 33.81 14.09
C ILE A 48 19.29 33.49 15.45
N ALA A 49 19.57 34.51 16.28
CA ALA A 49 20.18 34.30 17.59
C ALA A 49 19.28 33.46 18.53
N VAL A 50 17.97 33.71 18.52
CA VAL A 50 16.99 32.93 19.31
C VAL A 50 16.88 31.50 18.79
N LEU A 51 16.89 31.30 17.46
CA LEU A 51 16.89 29.95 16.88
C LEU A 51 18.16 29.16 17.20
N LEU A 52 19.33 29.83 17.31
CA LEU A 52 20.58 29.20 17.72
C LEU A 52 20.58 28.83 19.21
N LEU A 53 20.00 29.68 20.07
CA LEU A 53 19.85 29.41 21.51
C LEU A 53 18.88 28.26 21.81
N ILE A 54 17.74 28.21 21.12
CA ILE A 54 16.73 27.13 21.31
C ILE A 54 17.16 25.84 20.59
N GLY A 55 17.94 25.95 19.52
CA GLY A 55 18.43 24.84 18.71
C GLY A 55 19.50 23.97 19.37
N GLY A 56 20.06 24.39 20.52
CA GLY A 56 21.11 23.64 21.22
C GLY A 56 22.38 23.48 20.38
N VAL A 57 22.75 24.50 19.59
CA VAL A 57 24.04 24.52 18.91
C VAL A 57 25.08 24.94 19.95
N GLU A 58 25.66 23.97 20.66
CA GLU A 58 26.85 24.23 21.47
C GLU A 58 27.90 24.90 20.58
N PRO A 59 28.45 26.06 20.99
CA PRO A 59 29.55 26.67 20.26
C PRO A 59 30.71 25.67 20.25
N ASN A 60 31.08 25.22 19.05
CA ASN A 60 32.23 24.36 18.81
C ASN A 60 33.46 25.04 19.45
N PRO A 61 34.02 24.53 20.56
CA PRO A 61 35.21 25.11 21.14
C PRO A 61 36.31 24.90 20.11
N GLY A 62 36.86 26.00 19.59
CA GLY A 62 38.03 25.94 18.73
C GLY A 62 39.16 25.13 19.40
N PRO A 63 40.02 24.48 18.62
CA PRO A 63 41.02 23.58 19.18
C PRO A 63 42.17 24.39 19.77
N GLU A 64 42.11 24.70 21.06
CA GLU A 64 43.26 25.12 21.86
C GLU A 64 43.57 24.09 22.95
N VAL A 65 43.74 22.83 22.55
CA VAL A 65 44.53 21.86 23.34
C VAL A 65 45.14 20.88 22.34
N GLU A 66 46.47 20.72 22.37
CA GLU A 66 47.19 19.62 21.71
C GLU A 66 46.79 18.28 22.36
N VAL A 67 45.58 17.83 22.08
CA VAL A 67 45.13 16.47 22.43
C VAL A 67 45.65 15.57 21.33
N ASN A 68 46.44 14.55 21.70
CA ASN A 68 46.89 13.44 20.85
C ASN A 68 45.88 13.14 19.73
N ALA A 69 46.13 13.69 18.54
CA ALA A 69 45.20 13.61 17.44
C ALA A 69 44.99 12.13 17.09
N ILE A 70 43.80 11.61 17.37
CA ILE A 70 43.42 10.24 17.06
C ILE A 70 43.60 10.07 15.55
N ARG A 71 44.64 9.31 15.16
CA ARG A 71 44.91 9.01 13.76
C ARG A 71 43.89 8.00 13.28
N ILE A 72 42.89 8.46 12.55
CA ILE A 72 41.96 7.60 11.83
C ILE A 72 42.64 7.14 10.54
N LEU A 73 42.73 5.83 10.32
CA LEU A 73 43.30 5.24 9.12
C LEU A 73 42.19 4.83 8.13
N CYS A 74 42.45 5.04 6.84
CA CYS A 74 41.56 4.57 5.78
C CYS A 74 41.61 3.05 5.65
N SER A 75 40.47 2.36 5.78
CA SER A 75 40.41 0.90 5.66
C SER A 75 40.60 0.36 4.24
N GLY A 76 40.73 1.22 3.24
CA GLY A 76 41.03 0.84 1.85
C GLY A 76 42.52 0.87 1.51
N CYS A 77 43.30 1.76 2.13
CA CYS A 77 44.72 1.96 1.79
C CYS A 77 45.67 2.09 3.00
N ASN A 78 45.14 1.97 4.24
CA ASN A 78 45.85 2.10 5.51
C ASN A 78 46.61 3.42 5.74
N ASN A 79 46.34 4.46 4.95
CA ASN A 79 46.93 5.79 5.14
C ASN A 79 46.07 6.67 6.06
N ASN A 80 46.69 7.70 6.66
CA ASN A 80 46.02 8.69 7.49
C ASN A 80 44.85 9.35 6.74
N LEU A 81 43.72 9.48 7.43
CA LEU A 81 42.48 10.00 6.90
C LEU A 81 42.23 11.41 7.47
N LYS A 82 42.39 12.44 6.63
CA LYS A 82 42.02 13.83 6.98
C LYS A 82 40.51 14.08 6.85
N SER A 83 39.88 13.42 5.87
CA SER A 83 38.44 13.41 5.63
C SER A 83 38.06 12.15 4.85
N GLY A 84 36.81 11.71 4.98
CA GLY A 84 36.36 10.47 4.36
C GLY A 84 34.88 10.19 4.56
N LYS A 85 34.45 9.00 4.12
CA LYS A 85 33.10 8.47 4.33
C LYS A 85 33.18 7.28 5.28
N GLN A 86 32.26 7.21 6.22
CA GLN A 86 32.11 6.07 7.13
C GLN A 86 31.08 5.09 6.56
N CYS A 87 31.42 3.79 6.53
CA CYS A 87 30.47 2.75 6.18
C CYS A 87 29.45 2.59 7.31
N GLU A 88 28.16 2.68 7.00
CA GLU A 88 27.09 2.56 8.01
C GLU A 88 27.08 1.19 8.70
N LEU A 89 27.47 0.12 7.99
CA LEU A 89 27.38 -1.25 8.53
C LEU A 89 28.58 -1.65 9.39
N CYS A 90 29.79 -1.37 8.94
CA CYS A 90 31.00 -1.78 9.67
C CYS A 90 31.68 -0.65 10.45
N GLY A 91 31.21 0.60 10.32
CA GLY A 91 31.80 1.76 10.99
C GLY A 91 33.18 2.17 10.48
N LEU A 92 33.73 1.47 9.49
CA LEU A 92 35.07 1.73 8.94
C LEU A 92 35.08 2.97 8.05
N TRP A 93 36.18 3.71 8.11
CA TRP A 93 36.38 4.96 7.36
C TRP A 93 37.19 4.75 6.09
N TYR A 94 36.79 5.43 5.01
CA TYR A 94 37.44 5.33 3.71
C TYR A 94 37.67 6.73 3.13
N HIS A 95 38.80 6.93 2.44
CA HIS A 95 38.96 8.10 1.57
C HIS A 95 37.89 8.07 0.49
N ALA A 96 37.46 9.24 0.01
CA ALA A 96 36.51 9.33 -1.10
C ALA A 96 36.97 8.57 -2.35
N SER A 97 38.29 8.52 -2.59
CA SER A 97 38.92 7.76 -3.69
C SER A 97 38.92 6.25 -3.46
N CYS A 98 39.15 5.79 -2.23
CA CYS A 98 39.14 4.38 -1.86
C CYS A 98 37.70 3.82 -1.74
N GLY A 99 36.72 4.68 -1.46
CA GLY A 99 35.31 4.33 -1.35
C GLY A 99 34.52 4.38 -2.66
N LYS A 100 35.18 4.53 -3.83
CA LYS A 100 34.52 4.67 -5.14
C LYS A 100 33.61 3.49 -5.50
N ASN A 101 33.91 2.29 -5.01
CA ASN A 101 33.11 1.08 -5.25
C ASN A 101 32.00 0.89 -4.20
N GLY A 102 31.89 1.80 -3.23
CA GLY A 102 30.77 1.83 -2.30
C GLY A 102 29.56 2.52 -2.90
N ASP A 103 28.38 2.21 -2.37
CA ASP A 103 27.10 2.65 -2.92
C ASP A 103 26.30 3.45 -1.89
N MET A 104 25.39 4.29 -2.37
CA MET A 104 24.47 5.07 -1.56
C MET A 104 23.09 4.40 -1.57
N ASP A 105 22.63 3.92 -0.43
CA ASP A 105 21.26 3.40 -0.26
C ASP A 105 20.55 4.23 0.81
N ASN A 106 19.45 4.88 0.43
CA ASN A 106 18.67 5.81 1.27
C ASN A 106 19.51 6.91 1.96
N GLY A 107 20.47 7.48 1.22
CA GLY A 107 21.35 8.55 1.73
C GLY A 107 22.46 8.08 2.68
N LYS A 108 22.59 6.77 2.91
CA LYS A 108 23.66 6.15 3.71
C LYS A 108 24.66 5.47 2.80
N TRP A 109 25.95 5.57 3.13
CA TRP A 109 27.03 4.98 2.33
C TRP A 109 27.50 3.64 2.90
N PHE A 110 27.72 2.67 2.01
CA PHE A 110 28.15 1.31 2.36
C PHE A 110 29.40 0.92 1.56
N CYS A 111 30.39 0.33 2.22
CA CYS A 111 31.57 -0.18 1.53
C CYS A 111 31.25 -1.44 0.71
N SER A 112 32.05 -1.72 -0.32
CA SER A 112 31.82 -2.85 -1.25
C SER A 112 31.69 -4.19 -0.53
N LYS A 113 32.56 -4.47 0.44
CA LYS A 113 32.52 -5.72 1.24
C LYS A 113 31.20 -5.89 1.98
N CYS A 114 30.73 -4.84 2.66
CA CYS A 114 29.46 -4.87 3.38
C CYS A 114 28.27 -4.98 2.43
N LYS A 115 28.34 -4.33 1.25
CA LYS A 115 27.33 -4.45 0.20
C LYS A 115 27.23 -5.90 -0.30
N GLU A 116 28.36 -6.50 -0.69
CA GLU A 116 28.41 -7.89 -1.16
C GLU A 116 27.88 -8.87 -0.10
N SER A 117 28.27 -8.68 1.17
CA SER A 117 27.76 -9.49 2.28
C SER A 117 26.24 -9.36 2.44
N ARG A 118 25.70 -8.13 2.38
CA ARG A 118 24.25 -7.89 2.44
C ARG A 118 23.50 -8.53 1.27
N VAL A 119 24.05 -8.47 0.06
CA VAL A 119 23.46 -9.12 -1.12
C VAL A 119 23.40 -10.64 -0.93
N ARG A 120 24.51 -11.28 -0.51
CA ARG A 120 24.53 -12.72 -0.22
C ARG A 120 23.50 -13.13 0.83
N GLN A 121 23.38 -12.35 1.91
CA GLN A 121 22.37 -12.60 2.95
C GLN A 121 20.94 -12.50 2.42
N LEU A 122 20.67 -11.57 1.50
CA LEU A 122 19.35 -11.42 0.88
C LEU A 122 19.05 -12.58 -0.08
N GLU A 123 20.03 -13.02 -0.87
CA GLU A 123 19.90 -14.19 -1.74
C GLU A 123 19.67 -15.48 -0.94
N GLU A 124 20.37 -15.67 0.18
CA GLU A 124 20.16 -16.80 1.09
C GLU A 124 18.76 -16.77 1.70
N LYS A 125 18.30 -15.60 2.18
CA LYS A 125 16.93 -15.43 2.70
C LYS A 125 15.88 -15.69 1.62
N GLN A 126 16.12 -15.26 0.39
CA GLN A 126 15.21 -15.51 -0.73
C GLN A 126 15.12 -17.01 -1.04
N LYS A 127 16.26 -17.73 -1.08
CA LYS A 127 16.29 -19.18 -1.28
C LYS A 127 15.57 -19.91 -0.14
N ALA A 128 15.79 -19.52 1.11
CA ALA A 128 15.11 -20.09 2.27
C ALA A 128 13.59 -19.89 2.22
N ALA A 129 13.13 -18.69 1.82
CA ALA A 129 11.70 -18.41 1.67
C ALA A 129 11.06 -19.26 0.55
N LEU A 130 11.75 -19.46 -0.57
CA LEU A 130 11.26 -20.33 -1.65
C LEU A 130 11.14 -21.79 -1.22
N LEU A 131 12.12 -22.29 -0.47
CA LEU A 131 12.06 -23.65 0.10
C LEU A 131 10.89 -23.79 1.08
N GLN A 132 10.65 -22.78 1.91
CA GLN A 132 9.51 -22.78 2.84
C GLN A 132 8.17 -22.80 2.10
N ILE A 133 8.03 -22.03 1.00
CA ILE A 133 6.82 -22.07 0.16
C ILE A 133 6.62 -23.46 -0.43
N GLN A 134 7.68 -24.07 -0.99
CA GLN A 134 7.60 -25.41 -1.57
C GLN A 134 7.25 -26.48 -0.53
N GLU A 135 7.79 -26.38 0.69
CA GLU A 135 7.45 -27.26 1.80
C GLU A 135 5.98 -27.12 2.21
N LEU A 136 5.47 -25.88 2.29
CA LEU A 136 4.06 -25.62 2.57
C LEU A 136 3.14 -26.15 1.47
N GLU A 137 3.55 -26.06 0.20
CA GLU A 137 2.81 -26.65 -0.93
C GLU A 137 2.79 -28.19 -0.85
N LEU A 138 3.92 -28.82 -0.53
CA LEU A 138 4.00 -30.27 -0.34
C LEU A 138 3.15 -30.73 0.85
N LYS A 139 3.18 -30.00 1.97
CA LYS A 139 2.30 -30.25 3.13
C LYS A 139 0.82 -30.08 2.78
N ARG A 140 0.48 -29.13 1.91
CA ARG A 140 -0.89 -28.96 1.40
C ARG A 140 -1.36 -30.17 0.57
N ILE A 141 -0.46 -30.75 -0.22
CA ILE A 141 -0.76 -31.91 -1.09
C ILE A 141 -0.80 -33.21 -0.27
N SER A 142 0.14 -33.43 0.65
CA SER A 142 0.26 -34.65 1.46
C SER A 142 -0.68 -34.68 2.67
N GLY A 143 -1.05 -33.51 3.20
CA GLY A 143 -1.94 -33.36 4.34
C GLY A 143 -3.41 -33.66 4.05
N GLY A 144 -3.77 -33.98 2.80
CA GLY A 144 -5.13 -34.41 2.46
C GLY A 144 -6.19 -33.41 2.92
N GLU A 145 -5.87 -32.11 2.99
CA GLU A 145 -6.84 -31.04 3.24
C GLU A 145 -7.68 -30.81 1.99
N THR A 146 -8.40 -31.87 1.63
CA THR A 146 -9.72 -31.76 1.07
C THR A 146 -10.48 -30.89 2.06
N TRP A 147 -10.81 -29.67 1.66
CA TRP A 147 -11.86 -28.89 2.33
C TRP A 147 -13.18 -29.65 2.15
N SER A 148 -13.33 -30.70 2.97
CA SER A 148 -14.55 -31.41 3.23
C SER A 148 -15.50 -30.38 3.82
N CYS A 149 -16.52 -30.03 3.04
CA CYS A 149 -17.65 -29.27 3.54
C CYS A 149 -18.13 -29.93 4.82
N TYR A 150 -17.98 -29.24 5.96
CA TYR A 150 -18.67 -29.62 7.18
C TYR A 150 -20.17 -29.50 6.93
N SER A 151 -20.78 -30.62 6.62
CA SER A 151 -22.21 -30.83 6.65
C SER A 151 -22.68 -30.86 8.11
N ARG A 152 -23.43 -29.84 8.53
CA ARG A 152 -24.42 -29.99 9.61
C ARG A 152 -25.82 -29.78 9.04
N ARG A 153 -26.49 -30.91 8.79
CA ARG A 153 -27.95 -31.05 8.77
C ARG A 153 -28.49 -30.56 10.14
N ARG A 154 -29.67 -29.94 10.28
CA ARG A 154 -30.98 -30.30 9.73
C ARG A 154 -32.03 -29.20 10.02
N ARG A 155 -32.90 -28.97 9.03
CA ARG A 155 -34.39 -28.76 9.07
C ARG A 155 -34.92 -27.51 9.79
N THR A 156 -35.90 -26.76 9.30
CA THR A 156 -37.12 -27.08 8.51
C THR A 156 -37.68 -25.80 7.88
N ALA A 157 -37.98 -25.82 6.58
CA ALA A 157 -39.14 -25.12 5.99
C ALA A 157 -39.35 -25.66 4.57
N ASN A 158 -40.60 -25.96 4.25
CA ASN A 158 -41.03 -26.61 3.02
C ASN A 158 -40.76 -25.76 1.78
N CYS A 159 -40.02 -26.31 0.82
CA CYS A 159 -40.10 -25.89 -0.58
C CYS A 159 -40.16 -27.15 -1.45
N THR A 160 -41.36 -27.58 -1.80
CA THR A 160 -41.62 -28.60 -2.82
C THR A 160 -41.47 -27.96 -4.21
N GLY A 161 -40.43 -28.32 -4.97
CA GLY A 161 -40.30 -27.95 -6.37
C GLY A 161 -38.85 -27.68 -6.79
N ALA A 162 -38.42 -28.27 -7.90
CA ALA A 162 -37.03 -28.41 -8.33
C ALA A 162 -36.29 -27.07 -8.60
N ASN A 163 -35.02 -27.04 -8.18
CA ASN A 163 -33.98 -26.09 -8.58
C ASN A 163 -34.14 -24.63 -8.10
N CYS A 164 -34.18 -24.42 -6.78
CA CYS A 164 -33.97 -23.09 -6.20
C CYS A 164 -32.46 -22.77 -6.23
N GLU A 165 -31.98 -22.22 -7.36
CA GLU A 165 -30.63 -21.65 -7.40
C GLU A 165 -30.52 -20.53 -6.38
N LYS A 166 -29.44 -20.60 -5.60
CA LYS A 166 -29.15 -19.74 -4.47
C LYS A 166 -28.88 -18.30 -4.94
N PRO A 167 -29.61 -17.27 -4.46
CA PRO A 167 -29.47 -15.90 -4.96
C PRO A 167 -28.08 -15.33 -4.64
N ILE A 168 -27.41 -14.80 -5.67
CA ILE A 168 -26.09 -14.15 -5.57
C ILE A 168 -26.32 -12.63 -5.57
N LEU A 169 -25.88 -11.95 -4.52
CA LEU A 169 -25.89 -10.49 -4.46
C LEU A 169 -24.49 -9.95 -4.73
N VAL A 170 -24.34 -9.15 -5.79
CA VAL A 170 -23.10 -8.43 -6.11
C VAL A 170 -23.31 -6.95 -5.80
N ILE A 171 -22.51 -6.41 -4.88
CA ILE A 171 -22.56 -5.01 -4.49
C ILE A 171 -21.24 -4.35 -4.87
N GLY A 172 -21.29 -3.25 -5.60
CA GLY A 172 -20.07 -2.55 -5.94
C GLY A 172 -20.22 -1.27 -6.75
N VAL A 173 -19.09 -0.80 -7.27
CA VAL A 173 -18.99 0.42 -8.08
C VAL A 173 -19.30 0.16 -9.56
N SER A 174 -18.91 1.08 -10.46
CA SER A 174 -19.24 1.00 -11.89
C SER A 174 -18.74 -0.25 -12.61
N ILE A 175 -17.69 -0.92 -12.10
CA ILE A 175 -17.14 -2.16 -12.66
C ILE A 175 -18.17 -3.30 -12.66
N VAL A 176 -19.03 -3.39 -11.64
CA VAL A 176 -20.00 -4.50 -11.55
C VAL A 176 -21.27 -4.27 -12.36
N ARG A 177 -21.48 -3.09 -12.96
CA ARG A 177 -22.76 -2.68 -13.56
C ARG A 177 -23.40 -3.71 -14.48
N HIS A 178 -22.59 -4.45 -15.24
CA HIS A 178 -23.07 -5.35 -16.30
C HIS A 178 -22.76 -6.84 -16.02
N VAL A 179 -22.28 -7.20 -14.84
CA VAL A 179 -21.88 -8.59 -14.54
C VAL A 179 -23.09 -9.52 -14.38
N GLY A 180 -24.25 -8.99 -13.97
CA GLY A 180 -25.48 -9.74 -13.80
C GLY A 180 -26.13 -10.21 -15.10
N ASN A 181 -25.69 -9.69 -16.26
CA ASN A 181 -26.24 -10.09 -17.56
C ASN A 181 -25.98 -11.57 -17.91
N VAL A 182 -25.08 -12.23 -17.17
CA VAL A 182 -24.69 -13.62 -17.40
C VAL A 182 -25.57 -14.61 -16.64
N ASN A 183 -26.16 -14.20 -15.51
CA ASN A 183 -26.90 -15.09 -14.62
C ASN A 183 -28.14 -14.37 -14.04
N LYS A 184 -29.32 -14.92 -14.30
CA LYS A 184 -30.61 -14.37 -13.84
C LYS A 184 -30.79 -14.46 -12.31
N HIS A 185 -30.02 -15.31 -11.63
CA HIS A 185 -30.02 -15.45 -10.17
C HIS A 185 -28.97 -14.56 -9.49
N MET A 186 -28.38 -13.62 -10.25
CA MET A 186 -27.42 -12.65 -9.76
C MET A 186 -28.02 -11.25 -9.73
N ASP A 187 -28.31 -10.77 -8.53
CA ASP A 187 -28.75 -9.40 -8.29
C ASP A 187 -27.53 -8.49 -8.17
N VAL A 188 -27.51 -7.41 -8.94
CA VAL A 188 -26.39 -6.47 -8.98
C VAL A 188 -26.83 -5.11 -8.47
N VAL A 189 -26.22 -4.69 -7.37
CA VAL A 189 -26.29 -3.33 -6.82
C VAL A 189 -25.05 -2.56 -7.28
N CYS A 190 -25.22 -1.74 -8.32
CA CYS A 190 -24.17 -0.87 -8.84
C CYS A 190 -24.36 0.57 -8.37
N LEU A 191 -23.40 1.08 -7.60
CA LEU A 191 -23.38 2.43 -7.07
C LEU A 191 -22.13 3.15 -7.59
N PRO A 192 -22.17 3.73 -8.80
CA PRO A 192 -21.00 4.31 -9.44
C PRO A 192 -20.48 5.52 -8.64
N GLY A 193 -19.17 5.60 -8.47
CA GLY A 193 -18.53 6.73 -7.79
C GLY A 193 -18.64 6.74 -6.27
N ILE A 194 -19.33 5.76 -5.68
CA ILE A 194 -19.54 5.68 -4.24
C ILE A 194 -18.23 5.34 -3.52
N ARG A 195 -18.05 5.91 -2.34
CA ARG A 195 -16.95 5.53 -1.44
C ARG A 195 -17.34 4.33 -0.57
N PRO A 196 -16.37 3.53 -0.08
CA PRO A 196 -16.64 2.39 0.81
C PRO A 196 -17.59 2.70 1.98
N GLU A 197 -17.45 3.87 2.61
CA GLU A 197 -18.23 4.27 3.78
C GLU A 197 -19.68 4.59 3.43
N GLN A 198 -19.91 5.16 2.24
CA GLN A 198 -21.24 5.39 1.69
C GLN A 198 -21.89 4.07 1.27
N LEU A 199 -21.11 3.13 0.71
CA LEU A 199 -21.58 1.79 0.37
C LEU A 199 -22.01 1.03 1.63
N ARG A 200 -21.25 1.15 2.72
CA ARG A 200 -21.61 0.57 4.02
C ARG A 200 -22.97 1.05 4.49
N ARG A 201 -23.24 2.37 4.42
CA ARG A 201 -24.55 2.95 4.76
C ARG A 201 -25.67 2.44 3.86
N TYR A 202 -25.39 2.21 2.58
CA TYR A 202 -26.36 1.60 1.68
C TYR A 202 -26.69 0.18 2.11
N VAL A 203 -25.66 -0.65 2.35
CA VAL A 203 -25.83 -2.03 2.82
C VAL A 203 -26.61 -2.06 4.11
N GLU A 204 -26.36 -1.17 5.05
CA GLU A 204 -27.08 -1.11 6.32
C GLU A 204 -28.58 -0.82 6.14
N ASN A 205 -28.92 0.24 5.38
CA ASN A 205 -30.27 0.81 5.38
C ASN A 205 -31.23 0.24 4.32
N ARG A 206 -30.72 -0.44 3.28
CA ARG A 206 -31.55 -0.93 2.17
C ARG A 206 -31.91 -2.39 2.35
N ASP A 207 -33.18 -2.74 2.20
CA ASP A 207 -33.54 -4.13 2.00
C ASP A 207 -33.09 -4.57 0.60
N VAL A 208 -32.25 -5.59 0.57
CA VAL A 208 -31.66 -6.19 -0.65
C VAL A 208 -31.86 -7.70 -0.66
N GLY A 209 -32.85 -8.19 0.10
CA GLY A 209 -33.21 -9.60 0.22
C GLY A 209 -32.25 -10.41 1.10
N THR A 210 -32.39 -11.73 1.01
CA THR A 210 -31.60 -12.71 1.77
C THR A 210 -30.73 -13.54 0.82
N PRO A 211 -29.62 -12.99 0.32
CA PRO A 211 -28.72 -13.71 -0.57
C PRO A 211 -28.02 -14.85 0.16
N ASP A 212 -27.69 -15.89 -0.59
CA ASP A 212 -26.84 -16.99 -0.11
C ASP A 212 -25.34 -16.69 -0.29
N THR A 213 -25.03 -15.80 -1.24
CA THR A 213 -23.68 -15.34 -1.52
C THR A 213 -23.68 -13.83 -1.71
N VAL A 214 -22.78 -13.14 -1.03
CA VAL A 214 -22.55 -11.70 -1.16
C VAL A 214 -21.15 -11.46 -1.71
N ILE A 215 -21.06 -10.77 -2.83
CA ILE A 215 -19.79 -10.39 -3.45
C ILE A 215 -19.65 -8.87 -3.37
N VAL A 216 -18.63 -8.41 -2.64
CA VAL A 216 -18.35 -6.99 -2.45
C VAL A 216 -17.20 -6.58 -3.37
N HIS A 217 -17.47 -5.70 -4.33
CA HIS A 217 -16.46 -5.11 -5.22
C HIS A 217 -16.38 -3.61 -5.01
N VAL A 218 -15.34 -3.16 -4.32
CA VAL A 218 -15.08 -1.73 -4.15
C VAL A 218 -13.72 -1.36 -4.70
N ASP A 219 -13.77 -0.72 -5.86
CA ASP A 219 -12.67 0.08 -6.38
C ASP A 219 -12.81 1.49 -5.81
N THR A 220 -11.73 2.00 -5.20
CA THR A 220 -11.71 3.38 -4.71
C THR A 220 -11.24 4.33 -5.82
N ASN A 221 -12.07 5.33 -6.16
CA ASN A 221 -11.64 6.40 -7.08
C ASN A 221 -10.41 7.17 -6.55
N ASP A 222 -10.16 7.10 -5.24
CA ASP A 222 -9.07 7.77 -4.55
C ASP A 222 -7.80 6.92 -4.40
N LEU A 223 -7.72 5.75 -5.07
CA LEU A 223 -6.56 4.84 -5.00
C LEU A 223 -5.23 5.57 -5.16
N ARG A 224 -5.15 6.61 -6.01
CA ARG A 224 -3.90 7.33 -6.28
C ARG A 224 -3.35 8.11 -5.08
N ARG A 225 -4.23 8.66 -4.24
CA ARG A 225 -3.87 9.65 -3.21
C ARG A 225 -4.11 9.16 -1.78
N ARG A 226 -5.09 8.27 -1.57
CA ARG A 226 -5.48 7.81 -0.23
C ARG A 226 -4.49 6.80 0.34
N ASN A 227 -4.10 6.95 1.61
CA ASN A 227 -3.26 5.95 2.28
C ASN A 227 -3.96 4.57 2.22
N PRO A 228 -3.28 3.51 1.73
CA PRO A 228 -3.79 2.15 1.73
C PRO A 228 -4.40 1.67 3.06
N ASP A 229 -3.87 2.11 4.20
CA ASP A 229 -4.37 1.71 5.52
C ASP A 229 -5.83 2.13 5.75
N PHE A 230 -6.23 3.31 5.27
CA PHE A 230 -7.62 3.76 5.35
C PHE A 230 -8.53 2.93 4.45
N ILE A 231 -8.06 2.60 3.24
CA ILE A 231 -8.82 1.76 2.29
C ILE A 231 -9.04 0.37 2.89
N MET A 232 -8.03 -0.18 3.56
CA MET A 232 -8.13 -1.45 4.29
C MET A 232 -9.15 -1.35 5.43
N GLY A 233 -9.09 -0.29 6.24
CA GLY A 233 -10.04 -0.05 7.33
C GLY A 233 -11.49 0.00 6.83
N ASP A 234 -11.76 0.79 5.78
CA ASP A 234 -13.11 0.93 5.26
C ASP A 234 -13.64 -0.39 4.67
N MET A 235 -12.79 -1.17 4.00
CA MET A 235 -13.17 -2.50 3.49
C MET A 235 -13.48 -3.45 4.66
N GLY A 236 -12.68 -3.43 5.72
CA GLY A 236 -12.94 -4.20 6.93
C GLY A 236 -14.29 -3.88 7.57
N ASP A 237 -14.63 -2.60 7.67
CA ASP A 237 -15.92 -2.14 8.20
C ASP A 237 -17.10 -2.55 7.29
N LEU A 238 -16.93 -2.42 5.97
CA LEU A 238 -17.94 -2.79 4.99
C LEU A 238 -18.25 -4.29 5.03
N VAL A 239 -17.21 -5.12 5.07
CA VAL A 239 -17.35 -6.58 5.14
C VAL A 239 -17.98 -7.00 6.46
N THR A 240 -17.57 -6.39 7.57
CA THR A 240 -18.19 -6.64 8.88
C THR A 240 -19.68 -6.35 8.82
N LYS A 241 -20.08 -5.20 8.26
CA LYS A 241 -21.50 -4.84 8.11
C LYS A 241 -22.25 -5.80 7.19
N ALA A 242 -21.61 -6.28 6.11
CA ALA A 242 -22.21 -7.27 5.24
C ALA A 242 -22.44 -8.61 5.96
N GLN A 243 -21.49 -9.08 6.78
CA GLN A 243 -21.65 -10.30 7.58
C GLN A 243 -22.71 -10.15 8.67
N GLU A 244 -22.80 -8.99 9.34
CA GLU A 244 -23.86 -8.69 10.31
C GLU A 244 -25.25 -8.76 9.66
N LYS A 245 -25.37 -8.23 8.44
CA LYS A 245 -26.64 -8.18 7.72
C LYS A 245 -27.02 -9.50 7.07
N PHE A 246 -26.04 -10.25 6.59
CA PHE A 246 -26.24 -11.53 5.89
C PHE A 246 -25.45 -12.64 6.60
N PRO A 247 -25.83 -13.00 7.84
CA PRO A 247 -25.04 -13.92 8.68
C PRO A 247 -24.93 -15.33 8.09
N GLU A 248 -25.89 -15.74 7.27
CA GLU A 248 -25.91 -17.06 6.62
C GLU A 248 -25.23 -17.06 5.25
N ALA A 249 -24.96 -15.87 4.69
CA ALA A 249 -24.41 -15.74 3.35
C ALA A 249 -22.89 -15.95 3.32
N LYS A 250 -22.41 -16.62 2.28
CA LYS A 250 -20.97 -16.63 1.98
C LYS A 250 -20.56 -15.27 1.47
N THR A 251 -19.61 -14.63 2.15
CA THR A 251 -19.12 -13.31 1.73
C THR A 251 -17.80 -13.46 0.97
N TYR A 252 -17.68 -12.72 -0.14
CA TYR A 252 -16.50 -12.64 -0.97
C TYR A 252 -16.06 -11.18 -1.13
N ILE A 253 -14.78 -10.92 -0.93
CA ILE A 253 -14.12 -9.68 -1.29
C ILE A 253 -13.54 -9.85 -2.67
N SER A 254 -14.03 -9.06 -3.61
CA SER A 254 -13.45 -8.95 -4.94
C SER A 254 -12.24 -8.02 -4.92
N GLY A 255 -11.11 -8.48 -5.44
CA GLY A 255 -9.94 -7.63 -5.69
C GLY A 255 -10.23 -6.47 -6.65
N ILE A 256 -9.40 -5.44 -6.55
CA ILE A 256 -9.38 -4.29 -7.46
C ILE A 256 -8.71 -4.69 -8.76
N LEU A 257 -9.33 -4.30 -9.88
CA LEU A 257 -8.79 -4.53 -11.21
C LEU A 257 -7.64 -3.57 -11.53
N ARG A 258 -6.65 -4.07 -12.26
CA ARG A 258 -5.62 -3.21 -12.86
C ARG A 258 -6.30 -2.32 -13.91
N ARG A 259 -5.98 -1.03 -13.88
CA ARG A 259 -6.60 -0.02 -14.72
C ARG A 259 -5.65 1.12 -15.05
N ARG A 260 -5.93 1.84 -16.13
CA ARG A 260 -5.13 3.00 -16.51
C ARG A 260 -5.21 4.09 -15.43
N GLY A 261 -4.07 4.73 -15.17
CA GLY A 261 -3.98 5.87 -14.24
C GLY A 261 -3.62 5.51 -12.80
N ILE A 262 -3.57 4.23 -12.45
CA ILE A 262 -3.08 3.74 -11.15
C ILE A 262 -1.87 2.81 -11.38
N PRO A 263 -0.72 3.03 -10.70
CA PRO A 263 0.41 2.11 -10.80
C PRO A 263 0.04 0.70 -10.33
N TRP A 264 0.39 -0.34 -11.10
CA TRP A 264 0.05 -1.73 -10.78
C TRP A 264 0.54 -2.14 -9.38
N ARG A 265 1.73 -1.69 -8.95
CA ARG A 265 2.27 -1.95 -7.61
C ARG A 265 1.33 -1.47 -6.50
N ARG A 266 0.59 -0.38 -6.75
CA ARG A 266 -0.35 0.16 -5.79
C ARG A 266 -1.64 -0.65 -5.72
N VAL A 267 -2.12 -1.13 -6.86
CA VAL A 267 -3.24 -2.09 -6.92
C VAL A 267 -2.86 -3.37 -6.18
N ASP A 268 -1.67 -3.91 -6.42
CA ASP A 268 -1.18 -5.12 -5.75
C ASP A 268 -1.05 -4.94 -4.22
N VAL A 269 -0.59 -3.78 -3.73
CA VAL A 269 -0.56 -3.48 -2.29
C VAL A 269 -1.97 -3.52 -1.70
N VAL A 270 -2.94 -2.86 -2.34
CA VAL A 270 -4.32 -2.82 -1.82
C VAL A 270 -4.98 -4.20 -1.91
N ASN A 271 -4.75 -4.97 -2.97
CA ASN A 271 -5.28 -6.33 -3.08
C ASN A 271 -4.71 -7.26 -2.00
N ARG A 272 -3.42 -7.16 -1.66
CA ARG A 272 -2.86 -7.89 -0.50
C ARG A 272 -3.51 -7.47 0.82
N MET A 273 -3.85 -6.20 0.98
CA MET A 273 -4.59 -5.73 2.16
C MET A 273 -6.02 -6.27 2.19
N TYR A 274 -6.70 -6.35 1.04
CA TYR A 274 -8.02 -6.97 0.94
C TYR A 274 -7.98 -8.47 1.26
N GLU A 275 -6.95 -9.17 0.78
CA GLU A 275 -6.71 -10.57 1.13
C GLU A 275 -6.46 -10.74 2.64
N TRP A 276 -5.67 -9.86 3.26
CA TRP A 276 -5.47 -9.85 4.71
C TRP A 276 -6.78 -9.61 5.48
N VAL A 277 -7.61 -8.67 5.02
CA VAL A 277 -8.95 -8.43 5.59
C VAL A 277 -9.81 -9.68 5.44
N ALA A 278 -9.78 -10.34 4.28
CA ALA A 278 -10.55 -11.54 4.03
C ALA A 278 -10.20 -12.66 5.02
N GLN A 279 -8.90 -12.92 5.20
CA GLN A 279 -8.38 -13.88 6.16
C GLN A 279 -8.81 -13.53 7.59
N ARG A 280 -8.68 -12.28 8.00
CA ARG A 280 -9.05 -11.82 9.35
C ARG A 280 -10.55 -11.90 9.64
N ARG A 281 -11.40 -11.80 8.63
CA ARG A 281 -12.86 -11.84 8.75
C ARG A 281 -13.47 -13.20 8.39
N ASN A 282 -12.64 -14.20 8.07
CA ASN A 282 -13.05 -15.52 7.61
C ASN A 282 -14.02 -15.44 6.41
N VAL A 283 -13.69 -14.56 5.46
CA VAL A 283 -14.38 -14.43 4.16
C VAL A 283 -13.43 -14.78 3.04
N PHE A 284 -13.94 -14.97 1.83
CA PHE A 284 -13.13 -15.35 0.69
C PHE A 284 -12.59 -14.13 -0.05
N PHE A 285 -11.34 -14.18 -0.50
CA PHE A 285 -10.78 -13.20 -1.43
C PHE A 285 -10.79 -13.76 -2.85
N VAL A 286 -11.16 -12.94 -3.83
CA VAL A 286 -11.19 -13.31 -5.24
C VAL A 286 -10.26 -12.39 -6.02
N ASP A 287 -9.12 -12.94 -6.43
CA ASP A 287 -8.27 -12.29 -7.43
C ASP A 287 -8.80 -12.56 -8.85
N GLN A 288 -9.14 -11.48 -9.53
CA GLN A 288 -9.72 -11.51 -10.87
C GLN A 288 -8.66 -11.35 -11.95
N TYR A 289 -7.42 -11.06 -11.55
CA TYR A 289 -6.37 -10.72 -12.49
C TYR A 289 -6.08 -11.86 -13.47
N SER A 290 -6.13 -13.12 -13.02
CA SER A 290 -5.95 -14.29 -13.89
C SER A 290 -7.13 -14.55 -14.85
N TRP A 291 -8.25 -13.84 -14.69
CA TRP A 291 -9.49 -14.06 -15.45
C TRP A 291 -9.76 -12.98 -16.51
N LEU A 292 -9.11 -11.83 -16.41
CA LEU A 292 -9.32 -10.67 -17.28
C LEU A 292 -8.02 -10.26 -17.97
N GLN A 293 -8.14 -9.86 -19.23
CA GLN A 293 -7.02 -9.39 -20.05
C GLN A 293 -7.22 -7.92 -20.45
N ASP A 294 -6.19 -7.25 -20.97
CA ASP A 294 -6.28 -5.85 -21.40
C ASP A 294 -7.41 -5.61 -22.44
N GLY A 295 -7.69 -6.61 -23.29
CA GLY A 295 -8.78 -6.57 -24.26
C GLY A 295 -10.19 -6.67 -23.66
N ASP A 296 -10.32 -6.94 -22.37
CA ASP A 296 -11.60 -7.00 -21.65
C ASP A 296 -12.05 -5.64 -21.09
N PHE A 297 -11.20 -4.61 -21.20
CA PHE A 297 -11.52 -3.25 -20.83
C PHE A 297 -12.07 -2.45 -22.01
N GLY A 298 -12.85 -1.41 -21.69
CA GLY A 298 -13.31 -0.40 -22.64
C GLY A 298 -12.16 0.48 -23.13
N ARG A 299 -12.49 1.43 -24.02
CA ARG A 299 -11.51 2.38 -24.57
C ARG A 299 -10.84 3.25 -23.50
N ASP A 300 -11.53 3.47 -22.38
CA ASP A 300 -11.01 4.20 -21.23
C ASP A 300 -9.98 3.41 -20.41
N ARG A 301 -9.86 2.10 -20.64
CA ARG A 301 -9.01 1.16 -19.88
C ARG A 301 -9.27 1.23 -18.37
N LEU A 302 -10.51 1.52 -18.01
CA LEU A 302 -11.00 1.65 -16.65
C LEU A 302 -12.22 0.75 -16.47
N HIS A 303 -13.25 0.94 -17.29
CA HIS A 303 -14.45 0.14 -17.23
C HIS A 303 -14.29 -1.14 -18.05
N LEU A 304 -15.01 -2.20 -17.67
CA LEU A 304 -15.08 -3.41 -18.46
C LEU A 304 -15.93 -3.18 -19.72
N ASN A 305 -15.52 -3.77 -20.83
CA ASN A 305 -16.38 -3.88 -22.01
C ASN A 305 -17.35 -5.06 -21.84
N ARG A 306 -18.12 -5.38 -22.88
CA ARG A 306 -19.08 -6.49 -22.85
C ARG A 306 -18.39 -7.85 -22.58
N SER A 307 -17.24 -8.11 -23.21
CA SER A 307 -16.46 -9.33 -22.98
C SER A 307 -16.01 -9.43 -21.53
N GLY A 308 -15.39 -8.36 -21.00
CA GLY A 308 -14.92 -8.32 -19.62
C GLY A 308 -16.02 -8.49 -18.59
N SER A 309 -17.15 -7.82 -18.79
CA SER A 309 -18.32 -7.94 -17.90
C SER A 309 -18.88 -9.37 -17.91
N THR A 310 -18.92 -10.01 -19.09
CA THR A 310 -19.34 -11.41 -19.22
C THR A 310 -18.38 -12.37 -18.52
N LYS A 311 -17.06 -12.20 -18.68
CA LYS A 311 -16.07 -13.05 -18.00
C LYS A 311 -16.15 -12.89 -16.49
N LEU A 312 -16.26 -11.66 -16.01
CA LEU A 312 -16.37 -11.37 -14.58
C LEU A 312 -17.68 -11.92 -13.99
N GLY A 313 -18.81 -11.73 -14.68
CA GLY A 313 -20.10 -12.32 -14.29
C GLY A 313 -20.08 -13.85 -14.27
N GLY A 314 -19.39 -14.47 -15.23
CA GLY A 314 -19.16 -15.92 -15.25
C GLY A 314 -18.34 -16.40 -14.06
N LEU A 315 -17.28 -15.68 -13.69
CA LEU A 315 -16.50 -15.96 -12.48
C LEU A 315 -17.37 -15.86 -11.22
N PHE A 316 -18.12 -14.78 -11.05
CA PHE A 316 -19.04 -14.58 -9.93
C PHE A 316 -20.11 -15.68 -9.84
N SER A 317 -20.64 -16.10 -10.99
CA SER A 317 -21.59 -17.21 -11.06
C SER A 317 -20.95 -18.54 -10.62
N ARG A 318 -19.69 -18.79 -10.97
CA ARG A 318 -18.98 -20.02 -10.56
C ARG A 318 -18.70 -20.08 -9.06
N ILE A 319 -18.37 -18.94 -8.45
CA ILE A 319 -18.08 -18.91 -7.01
C ILE A 319 -19.35 -18.85 -6.14
N GLY A 320 -20.44 -18.25 -6.64
CA GLY A 320 -21.70 -18.16 -5.92
C GLY A 320 -22.71 -19.28 -6.23
N GLY A 321 -22.54 -19.98 -7.36
CA GLY A 321 -23.42 -21.06 -7.77
C GLY A 321 -23.26 -22.35 -6.96
N PRO A 322 -24.23 -23.28 -7.06
CA PRO A 322 -24.12 -24.58 -6.40
C PRO A 322 -22.87 -25.33 -6.91
N LYS A 323 -22.14 -25.98 -6.01
CA LYS A 323 -21.14 -26.99 -6.40
C LYS A 323 -21.89 -28.02 -7.24
N LEU A 324 -21.53 -28.16 -8.52
CA LEU A 324 -21.96 -29.31 -9.31
C LEU A 324 -21.66 -30.58 -8.49
N PRO A 325 -22.61 -31.52 -8.36
CA PRO A 325 -22.35 -32.75 -7.62
C PRO A 325 -21.10 -33.42 -8.22
N ALA A 326 -20.18 -33.80 -7.35
CA ALA A 326 -19.02 -34.59 -7.75
C ALA A 326 -19.53 -35.80 -8.52
N THR A 327 -19.18 -35.88 -9.80
CA THR A 327 -19.43 -37.05 -10.62
C THR A 327 -18.72 -38.22 -9.96
N SER A 328 -19.50 -39.13 -9.38
CA SER A 328 -19.02 -40.42 -8.92
C SER A 328 -18.54 -41.21 -10.13
N SER A 329 -17.23 -41.26 -10.32
CA SER A 329 -16.54 -42.30 -11.08
C SER A 329 -16.28 -43.51 -10.20
#